data_AF-A0A943QIS3-F1
#
_entry.id   AF-A0A943QIS3-F1
#
_cell.length_a   1.000
_cell.length_b   1.000
_cell.length_c   1.000
_cell.angle_alpha   90.00
_cell.angle_beta   90.00
_cell.angle_gamma   90.00
#
_symmetry.space_group_name_H-M   'P 1'
#
loop_
_entity.id
_entity.type
_entity.pdbx_description
1 polymer ?
#
loop_
_entity_poly.entity_id
_entity_poly.type
_entity_poly.pdbx_seq_one_letter_code
_entity_poly.pdbx_strand_id
1 'polypeptide(L)'
;MWVLFLKLIDDEYQIMQAGYNLVPTQVYDKVIPTTEKVVMNVDKVYFDGNKLKVKEGETLDDGEDLKIPNFNEETDPVVFDVEV
;
A
#
# COMPACT_ATOMS: atom_id res chain seq x y z
N MET A 1 1.98 3.69 12.11
CA MET A 1 2.28 2.25 12.03
C MET A 1 1.97 1.76 10.62
N TRP A 2 2.86 1.00 9.99
CA TRP A 2 2.60 0.42 8.65
C TRP A 2 1.77 -0.86 8.78
N VAL A 3 0.72 -0.98 7.98
CA VAL A 3 -0.24 -2.09 8.05
C VAL A 3 -0.70 -2.55 6.67
N LEU A 4 -1.04 -3.82 6.58
CA LEU A 4 -1.82 -4.42 5.49
C LEU A 4 -3.21 -4.80 6.02
N PHE A 5 -4.26 -4.46 5.29
CA PHE A 5 -5.63 -4.93 5.54
C PHE A 5 -6.01 -5.97 4.50
N LEU A 6 -6.41 -7.16 4.94
CA LEU A 6 -6.68 -8.30 4.07
C LEU A 6 -8.12 -8.77 4.23
N LYS A 7 -8.69 -9.27 3.13
CA LYS A 7 -9.96 -10.02 3.11
C LYS A 7 -9.74 -11.45 2.66
N LEU A 8 -10.50 -12.38 3.20
CA LEU A 8 -10.57 -13.76 2.73
C LEU A 8 -11.62 -13.84 1.63
N ILE A 9 -11.20 -14.09 0.40
CA ILE A 9 -12.05 -14.17 -0.79
C ILE A 9 -11.67 -15.44 -1.53
N ASP A 10 -12.64 -16.31 -1.78
CA ASP A 10 -12.44 -17.60 -2.46
C ASP A 10 -11.31 -18.45 -1.84
N ASP A 11 -11.33 -18.56 -0.50
CA ASP A 11 -10.33 -19.26 0.32
C ASP A 11 -8.89 -18.70 0.27
N GLU A 12 -8.70 -17.51 -0.30
CA GLU A 12 -7.41 -16.82 -0.37
C GLU A 12 -7.43 -15.43 0.29
N TYR A 13 -6.35 -15.09 1.00
CA TYR A 13 -6.20 -13.76 1.57
C TYR A 13 -5.74 -12.76 0.51
N GLN A 14 -6.59 -11.79 0.19
CA GLN A 14 -6.28 -10.69 -0.72
C GLN A 14 -5.94 -9.42 0.07
N ILE A 15 -4.83 -8.76 -0.28
CA ILE A 15 -4.45 -7.47 0.31
C ILE A 15 -5.32 -6.38 -0.33
N MET A 16 -6.20 -5.80 0.47
CA MET A 16 -7.15 -4.79 0.01
C MET A 16 -6.60 -3.37 0.15
N GLN A 17 -5.82 -3.13 1.21
CA GLN A 17 -5.18 -1.85 1.48
C GLN A 17 -3.83 -2.05 2.16
N ALA A 18 -2.88 -1.14 1.89
CA ALA A 18 -1.56 -1.11 2.49
C ALA A 18 -1.15 0.35 2.69
N GLY A 19 -0.58 0.70 3.85
CA GLY A 19 -0.27 2.09 4.14
C GLY A 19 0.22 2.37 5.55
N TYR A 20 0.61 3.62 5.78
CA TYR A 20 0.97 4.13 7.10
C TYR A 20 -0.26 4.72 7.78
N ASN A 21 -0.54 4.28 9.01
CA ASN A 21 -1.57 4.82 9.87
C ASN A 21 -2.97 4.83 9.23
N LEU A 22 -3.28 3.77 8.48
CA LEU A 22 -4.56 3.62 7.81
C LEU A 22 -5.70 3.50 8.82
N VAL A 23 -6.81 4.16 8.51
CA VAL A 23 -8.09 4.00 9.20
C VAL A 23 -8.95 3.05 8.38
N PRO A 24 -9.44 1.93 8.93
CA PRO A 24 -10.26 0.99 8.19
C PRO A 24 -11.61 1.62 7.83
N THR A 25 -11.97 1.58 6.54
CA THR A 25 -13.24 2.12 6.03
C THR A 25 -14.32 1.03 5.85
N GLN A 26 -13.95 -0.23 6.07
CA GLN A 26 -14.82 -1.40 5.98
C GLN A 26 -14.31 -2.50 6.92
N VAL A 27 -15.06 -3.60 7.02
CA VAL A 27 -14.62 -4.79 7.76
C VAL A 27 -13.56 -5.56 6.96
N TYR A 28 -12.51 -6.00 7.66
CA TYR A 28 -11.43 -6.83 7.14
C TYR A 28 -11.26 -8.07 8.02
N ASP A 29 -10.82 -9.16 7.40
CA ASP A 29 -10.64 -10.44 8.11
C ASP A 29 -9.30 -10.50 8.84
N LYS A 30 -8.31 -9.75 8.37
CA LYS A 30 -6.98 -9.74 8.97
C LYS A 30 -6.27 -8.39 8.80
N VAL A 31 -5.54 -8.00 9.83
CA VAL A 31 -4.61 -6.87 9.81
C VAL A 31 -3.21 -7.39 10.13
N ILE A 32 -2.25 -7.04 9.29
CA ILE A 32 -0.85 -7.44 9.46
C ILE A 32 0.00 -6.18 9.65
N PRO A 33 0.56 -5.95 10.85
CA PRO A 33 1.61 -4.95 11.05
C PRO A 33 2.83 -5.31 10.21
N THR A 34 3.42 -4.31 9.54
CA THR A 34 4.51 -4.54 8.58
C THR A 34 5.51 -3.38 8.56
N THR A 35 6.36 -3.32 7.55
CA THR A 35 7.33 -2.26 7.30
C THR A 35 6.93 -1.40 6.10
N GLU A 36 7.52 -0.20 6.01
CA GLU A 36 7.43 0.67 4.83
C GLU A 36 7.82 -0.05 3.54
N LYS A 37 8.93 -0.78 3.58
CA LYS A 37 9.46 -1.54 2.44
C LYS A 37 8.44 -2.50 1.84
N VAL A 38 7.66 -3.18 2.68
CA VAL A 38 6.59 -4.09 2.24
C VAL A 38 5.43 -3.30 1.62
N VAL A 39 5.02 -2.20 2.24
CA VAL A 39 3.91 -1.39 1.73
C VAL A 39 4.23 -0.77 0.37
N MET A 40 5.47 -0.32 0.16
CA MET A 40 5.94 0.22 -1.12
C MET A 40 6.04 -0.85 -2.23
N ASN A 41 6.12 -2.13 -1.86
CA ASN A 41 6.24 -3.27 -2.77
C ASN A 41 5.06 -4.25 -2.59
N VAL A 42 3.86 -3.74 -2.30
CA VAL A 42 2.71 -4.56 -1.89
C VAL A 42 2.28 -5.57 -2.96
N ASP A 43 2.48 -5.23 -4.23
CA ASP A 43 2.21 -6.07 -5.39
C ASP A 43 3.13 -7.29 -5.50
N LYS A 44 4.31 -7.25 -4.86
CA LYS A 44 5.31 -8.32 -4.85
C LYS A 44 5.16 -9.30 -3.69
N VAL A 45 4.20 -9.07 -2.79
CA VAL A 45 3.97 -9.92 -1.62
C VAL A 45 2.59 -10.56 -1.62
N TYR A 46 2.47 -11.65 -0.87
CA TYR A 46 1.19 -12.31 -0.58
C TYR A 46 1.23 -12.93 0.83
N PHE A 47 0.07 -13.18 1.41
CA PHE A 47 -0.04 -13.85 2.71
C PHE A 47 -0.50 -15.29 2.52
N ASP A 48 0.30 -16.26 2.94
CA ASP A 48 0.05 -17.70 2.70
C ASP A 48 -0.88 -18.36 3.74
N GLY A 49 -1.56 -17.54 4.56
CA GLY A 49 -2.36 -18.00 5.70
C GLY A 49 -1.60 -18.02 7.02
N ASN A 50 -0.26 -18.03 7.00
CA ASN A 50 0.59 -18.02 8.20
C ASN A 50 1.56 -16.84 8.22
N LYS A 51 2.29 -16.60 7.13
CA LYS A 51 3.32 -15.55 7.00
C LYS A 51 3.20 -14.77 5.69
N LEU A 52 3.66 -13.53 5.75
CA LEU A 52 3.85 -12.73 4.55
C LEU A 52 5.07 -13.26 3.78
N LYS A 53 4.90 -13.49 2.48
CA LYS A 53 5.94 -13.98 1.57
C LYS A 53 6.09 -13.05 0.39
N VAL A 54 7.32 -12.98 -0.12
CA VAL A 54 7.61 -12.39 -1.43
C VAL A 54 7.25 -13.42 -2.50
N LYS A 55 6.66 -12.98 -3.61
CA LYS A 55 6.36 -13.83 -4.77
C LYS A 55 7.67 -14.40 -5.33
N GLU A 56 7.58 -15.58 -5.93
CA GLU A 56 8.75 -16.25 -6.49
C GLU A 56 9.38 -15.39 -7.60
N GLY A 57 10.71 -15.18 -7.52
CA GLY A 57 11.45 -14.35 -8.47
C GLY A 57 11.43 -12.84 -8.18
N GLU A 58 10.60 -12.37 -7.25
CA GLU A 58 10.51 -10.96 -6.87
C GLU A 58 11.49 -10.58 -5.74
N THR A 59 11.89 -9.31 -5.72
CA THR A 59 12.64 -8.71 -4.62
C THR A 59 11.97 -7.41 -4.18
N LEU A 60 12.03 -7.13 -2.86
CA LEU A 60 11.53 -5.87 -2.34
C LEU A 60 12.57 -4.78 -2.56
N ASP A 61 12.20 -3.75 -3.31
CA ASP A 61 13.06 -2.62 -3.60
C ASP A 61 13.24 -1.79 -2.33
N ASP A 62 14.44 -1.27 -2.12
CA ASP A 62 14.70 -0.26 -1.09
C ASP A 62 14.27 1.10 -1.66
N GLY A 63 13.42 1.82 -0.92
CA GLY A 63 12.67 2.99 -1.42
C GLY A 63 13.51 4.18 -1.92
N GLU A 64 14.84 4.08 -1.98
CA GLU A 64 15.72 5.08 -2.60
C GLU A 64 15.49 5.24 -4.12
N ASP A 65 14.92 4.23 -4.79
CA ASP A 65 14.62 4.28 -6.23
C ASP A 65 13.27 4.94 -6.57
N LEU A 66 12.45 5.27 -5.56
CA LEU A 66 11.24 6.07 -5.77
C LEU A 66 11.64 7.55 -5.89
N LYS A 67 11.98 7.96 -7.12
CA LYS A 67 12.10 9.38 -7.48
C LYS A 67 10.84 10.11 -7.00
N ILE A 68 10.97 10.82 -5.89
CA ILE A 68 10.00 11.80 -5.43
C ILE A 68 9.76 12.71 -6.64
N PRO A 69 8.52 12.85 -7.16
CA PRO A 69 8.23 13.91 -8.11
C PRO A 69 8.65 15.19 -7.40
N ASN A 70 9.61 15.89 -7.95
CA ASN A 70 10.11 17.12 -7.38
C ASN A 70 8.95 18.13 -7.43
N PHE A 71 8.11 18.21 -6.40
CA PHE A 71 7.06 19.22 -6.24
C PHE A 71 7.63 20.60 -5.89
N ASN A 72 8.91 20.83 -6.21
CA ASN A 72 9.60 22.12 -6.06
C ASN A 72 9.49 22.99 -7.31
N GLU A 73 8.58 22.68 -8.24
CA GLU A 73 8.05 23.73 -9.10
C GLU A 73 6.95 24.44 -8.31
N GLU A 74 7.24 25.67 -7.89
CA GLU A 74 6.23 26.67 -7.51
C GLU A 74 5.23 26.78 -8.66
N THR A 75 4.25 25.89 -8.68
CA THR A 75 3.12 25.98 -9.59
C THR A 75 2.08 26.79 -8.87
N ASP A 76 1.83 27.99 -9.38
CA ASP A 76 0.75 28.85 -8.91
C ASP A 76 -0.54 28.03 -8.80
N PRO A 77 -1.31 28.15 -7.71
CA PRO A 77 -2.53 27.40 -7.53
C PRO A 77 -3.50 27.72 -8.68
N VAL A 78 -3.82 26.69 -9.49
CA VAL A 78 -4.85 26.80 -10.51
C VAL A 78 -6.22 26.73 -9.83
N VAL A 79 -6.86 27.88 -9.66
CA VAL A 79 -8.25 27.98 -9.20
C VAL A 79 -9.17 27.67 -10.38
N PHE A 80 -10.01 26.65 -10.24
CA PHE A 80 -11.09 26.37 -11.19
C PHE A 80 -12.40 26.91 -10.63
N ASP A 81 -13.06 27.79 -11.37
CA ASP A 81 -14.43 28.18 -11.07
C ASP A 81 -15.36 26.99 -11.37
N VAL A 82 -16.03 26.48 -10.33
CA VAL A 82 -17.07 25.46 -10.47
C VAL A 82 -18.39 26.19 -10.70
N GLU A 83 -18.94 26.10 -11.91
CA GLU A 83 -20.32 26.53 -12.17
C GLU A 83 -21.29 25.62 -11.40
N VAL A 84 -22.22 26.24 -10.65
CA VAL A 84 -23.26 25.57 -9.82
C VAL A 84 -24.56 25.46 -10.60
#